data_AF-A0A9W8B9Z2-F1
#
_entry.id   AF-A0A9W8B9Z2-F1
#
_cell.length_a   1.000
_cell.length_b   1.000
_cell.length_c   1.000
_cell.angle_alpha   90.00
_cell.angle_beta   90.00
_cell.angle_gamma   90.00
#
_symmetry.space_group_name_H-M   'P 1'
#
loop_
_entity.id
_entity.type
_entity.pdbx_description
1 polymer ?
#
loop_
_entity_poly.entity_id
_entity_poly.type
_entity_poly.pdbx_seq_one_letter_code
_entity_poly.pdbx_strand_id
1 'polypeptide(L)'
;MTSQYRVNYHLRAHKRDHLIEFIKGMLLTPFVLYSPQPSALLPANNGAGHESENAQRFGEIFASIEELIEEHRLFTKQGIPTYSRLAKLVPSIGSFFTQLPLLHAFERVNQHDKISARKHVPPSFNDIRRILNMAQVMAIAPHLQLVTFDGDMTLYADGQNFEEDTALTALLIGLLRRQITVAIVTAAGYGEDAPRYEHRLSGLLAGFEKAALTPQEAGRFYVLGGECNFLFRCTPAYRLEYIPDTHYEASALRAWTDTQVQQLLDVAEAELRDCVERMAISAQILRKPRAVGLVPQAQLTREQLDECALSSQLALLKFQGGSPKSQPCDVPIPFCAFNGGNDCWVDIGNKLIGVRILQDLVGSPPAATLHVGDQFLSTGNDLSTRTACCTCWIINPEETQNILAELEEIQTK
;
A
#
# COMPACT_ATOMS: atom_id res chain seq x y z
N MET A 1 -13.10 -1.57 31.32
CA MET A 1 -11.99 -1.10 30.46
C MET A 1 -12.25 -1.54 29.04
N THR A 2 -12.92 -0.68 28.28
CA THR A 2 -13.27 -0.90 26.87
C THR A 2 -12.14 -0.34 26.00
N SER A 3 -11.61 -1.16 25.10
CA SER A 3 -10.58 -0.78 24.11
C SER A 3 -10.81 0.65 23.56
N GLN A 4 -9.81 1.51 23.73
CA GLN A 4 -9.76 2.89 23.21
C GLN A 4 -9.69 2.96 21.67
N TYR A 5 -9.74 1.82 20.98
CA TYR A 5 -9.79 1.72 19.52
C TYR A 5 -11.04 1.00 19.03
N ARG A 6 -12.22 1.40 19.53
CA ARG A 6 -13.44 1.19 18.74
C ARG A 6 -13.44 2.19 17.60
N VAL A 7 -12.79 1.78 16.51
CA VAL A 7 -12.99 2.32 15.17
C VAL A 7 -14.50 2.47 14.95
N ASN A 8 -15.00 3.71 14.91
CA ASN A 8 -16.38 3.99 14.55
C ASN A 8 -16.55 3.74 13.05
N TYR A 9 -16.96 2.52 12.70
CA TYR A 9 -17.19 2.07 11.31
C TYR A 9 -18.24 2.90 10.55
N HIS A 10 -19.02 3.75 11.24
CA HIS A 10 -20.05 4.60 10.63
C HIS A 10 -19.53 5.87 9.95
N LEU A 11 -18.32 6.35 10.29
CA LEU A 11 -17.73 7.58 9.72
C LEU A 11 -16.66 7.30 8.65
N ARG A 12 -16.31 6.04 8.42
CA ARG A 12 -15.45 5.65 7.30
C ARG A 12 -16.25 5.68 6.01
N ALA A 13 -16.05 6.69 5.16
CA ALA A 13 -16.13 6.45 3.73
C ALA A 13 -14.94 5.53 3.38
N HIS A 14 -15.06 4.24 3.67
CA HIS A 14 -14.09 3.24 3.22
C HIS A 14 -13.93 3.46 1.72
N LYS A 15 -12.71 3.70 1.24
CA LYS A 15 -12.45 3.67 -0.19
C LYS A 15 -12.71 2.23 -0.64
N ARG A 16 -13.88 2.01 -1.21
CA ARG A 16 -14.32 0.70 -1.66
C ARG A 16 -13.64 0.43 -2.98
N ASP A 17 -12.63 -0.40 -2.95
CA ASP A 17 -12.05 -0.94 -4.17
C ASP A 17 -13.16 -1.62 -5.00
N HIS A 18 -13.39 -1.11 -6.20
CA HIS A 18 -14.51 -1.56 -7.03
C HIS A 18 -14.33 -3.00 -7.53
N LEU A 19 -13.09 -3.50 -7.67
CA LEU A 19 -12.86 -4.91 -8.00
C LEU A 19 -13.24 -5.79 -6.80
N ILE A 20 -12.84 -5.41 -5.59
CA ILE A 20 -13.21 -6.14 -4.37
C ILE A 20 -14.73 -6.17 -4.20
N GLU A 21 -15.42 -5.04 -4.35
CA GLU A 21 -16.88 -4.99 -4.25
C GLU A 21 -17.58 -5.79 -5.36
N PHE A 22 -17.04 -5.78 -6.58
CA PHE A 22 -17.53 -6.62 -7.67
C PHE A 22 -17.46 -8.10 -7.30
N ILE A 23 -16.29 -8.59 -6.88
CA ILE A 23 -16.09 -10.00 -6.50
C ILE A 23 -16.99 -10.37 -5.30
N LYS A 24 -17.06 -9.51 -4.29
CA LYS A 24 -17.94 -9.68 -3.14
C LYS A 24 -19.42 -9.78 -3.55
N GLY A 25 -19.86 -8.95 -4.51
CA GLY A 25 -21.20 -9.02 -5.08
C GLY A 25 -21.47 -10.35 -5.78
N MET A 26 -20.50 -10.87 -6.54
CA MET A 26 -20.61 -12.17 -7.21
C MET A 26 -20.74 -13.34 -6.22
N LEU A 27 -20.06 -13.28 -5.07
CA LEU A 27 -20.12 -14.32 -4.04
C LEU A 27 -21.34 -14.20 -3.11
N LEU A 28 -21.96 -13.01 -3.03
CA LEU A 28 -23.15 -12.80 -2.22
C LEU A 28 -24.35 -13.62 -2.74
N THR A 29 -24.50 -13.71 -4.06
CA THR A 29 -25.59 -14.47 -4.70
C THR A 29 -25.59 -15.95 -4.30
N PRO A 30 -24.51 -16.74 -4.51
CA PRO A 30 -24.48 -18.13 -4.06
C PRO A 30 -24.55 -18.24 -2.53
N PHE A 31 -23.97 -17.30 -1.78
CA PHE A 31 -24.11 -17.29 -0.33
C PHE A 31 -25.58 -17.22 0.10
N VAL A 32 -26.38 -16.30 -0.45
CA VAL A 32 -27.80 -16.14 -0.08
C VAL A 32 -28.66 -17.30 -0.57
N LEU A 33 -28.46 -17.74 -1.82
CA LEU A 33 -29.30 -18.78 -2.44
C LEU A 33 -29.06 -20.17 -1.86
N TYR A 34 -27.84 -20.45 -1.39
CA TYR A 34 -27.43 -21.78 -0.92
C TYR A 34 -26.99 -21.79 0.56
N SER A 35 -27.25 -20.71 1.31
CA SER A 35 -27.03 -20.70 2.76
C SER A 35 -27.90 -21.75 3.45
N PRO A 36 -27.33 -22.56 4.36
CA PRO A 36 -28.11 -23.57 5.07
C PRO A 36 -29.24 -22.94 5.87
N GLN A 37 -30.45 -23.49 5.71
CA GLN A 37 -31.58 -23.19 6.60
C GLN A 37 -31.23 -23.59 8.05
N PRO A 38 -31.78 -22.90 9.07
CA PRO A 38 -31.55 -23.28 10.46
C PRO A 38 -31.93 -24.74 10.71
N SER A 39 -30.99 -25.52 11.24
CA SER A 39 -31.13 -26.96 11.53
C SER A 39 -32.31 -27.31 12.45
N ALA A 40 -32.94 -26.33 13.09
CA ALA A 40 -34.07 -26.53 13.99
C ALA A 40 -35.44 -26.66 13.28
N LEU A 41 -35.52 -26.35 11.98
CA LEU A 41 -36.80 -26.29 11.26
C LEU A 41 -36.97 -27.33 10.13
N LEU A 42 -35.92 -28.10 9.79
CA LEU A 42 -35.96 -29.14 8.77
C LEU A 42 -35.12 -30.35 9.21
N PRO A 43 -35.49 -31.59 8.84
CA PRO A 43 -34.72 -32.79 9.18
C PRO A 43 -33.28 -32.66 8.68
N ALA A 44 -32.33 -33.09 9.51
CA ALA A 44 -30.89 -32.95 9.26
C ALA A 44 -30.48 -33.58 7.92
N ASN A 45 -30.27 -32.75 6.90
CA ASN A 45 -29.43 -33.12 5.77
C ASN A 45 -27.98 -32.76 6.10
N ASN A 46 -27.14 -33.79 6.06
CA ASN A 46 -25.71 -33.85 6.34
C ASN A 46 -24.93 -32.53 6.20
N GLY A 47 -24.58 -31.91 7.33
CA GLY A 47 -23.83 -30.65 7.39
C GLY A 47 -22.43 -30.69 6.78
N ALA A 48 -21.86 -31.87 6.51
CA ALA A 48 -20.54 -32.03 5.90
C ALA A 48 -20.54 -31.83 4.37
N GLY A 49 -21.66 -32.03 3.67
CA GLY A 49 -21.74 -31.85 2.20
C GLY A 49 -21.79 -30.38 1.78
N HIS A 50 -22.40 -29.53 2.59
CA HIS A 50 -22.66 -28.13 2.24
C HIS A 50 -21.41 -27.23 2.20
N GLU A 51 -20.42 -27.46 3.08
CA GLU A 51 -19.16 -26.71 3.04
C GLU A 51 -18.40 -26.98 1.73
N SER A 52 -18.36 -28.25 1.30
CA SER A 52 -17.74 -28.67 0.04
C SER A 52 -18.44 -28.04 -1.17
N GLU A 53 -19.77 -27.97 -1.17
CA GLU A 53 -20.52 -27.37 -2.27
C GLU A 53 -20.33 -25.85 -2.37
N ASN A 54 -20.37 -25.12 -1.25
CA ASN A 54 -20.13 -23.66 -1.26
C ASN A 54 -18.68 -23.33 -1.62
N ALA A 55 -17.72 -24.13 -1.15
CA ALA A 55 -16.33 -24.01 -1.56
C ALA A 55 -16.18 -24.19 -3.07
N GLN A 56 -16.81 -25.21 -3.65
CA GLN A 56 -16.81 -25.44 -5.09
C GLN A 56 -17.40 -24.25 -5.87
N ARG A 57 -18.59 -23.76 -5.47
CA ARG A 57 -19.25 -22.62 -6.13
C ARG A 57 -18.42 -21.35 -6.06
N PHE A 58 -17.82 -21.05 -4.90
CA PHE A 58 -16.94 -19.90 -4.76
C PHE A 58 -15.68 -20.07 -5.62
N GLY A 59 -15.11 -21.27 -5.66
CA GLY A 59 -13.98 -21.61 -6.53
C GLY A 59 -14.29 -21.38 -8.00
N GLU A 60 -15.43 -21.86 -8.52
CA GLU A 60 -15.87 -21.64 -9.91
C GLU A 60 -16.00 -20.16 -10.26
N ILE A 61 -16.49 -19.34 -9.32
CA ILE A 61 -16.57 -17.88 -9.49
C ILE A 61 -15.17 -17.27 -9.55
N PHE A 62 -14.25 -17.66 -8.66
CA PHE A 62 -12.88 -17.17 -8.69
C PHE A 62 -12.14 -17.57 -9.98
N ALA A 63 -12.33 -18.79 -10.47
CA ALA A 63 -11.81 -19.25 -11.76
C ALA A 63 -12.36 -18.43 -12.94
N SER A 64 -13.65 -18.10 -12.91
CA SER A 64 -14.27 -17.25 -13.94
C SER A 64 -13.72 -15.82 -13.91
N ILE A 65 -13.43 -15.28 -12.72
CA ILE A 65 -12.83 -13.94 -12.56
C ILE A 65 -11.36 -13.95 -13.01
N GLU A 66 -10.63 -15.02 -12.72
CA GLU A 66 -9.29 -15.31 -13.24
C GLU A 66 -9.22 -15.12 -14.77
N GLU A 67 -10.16 -15.73 -15.51
CA GLU A 67 -10.27 -15.59 -16.95
C GLU A 67 -10.56 -14.14 -17.39
N LEU A 68 -11.42 -13.43 -16.67
CA LEU A 68 -11.72 -12.01 -16.95
C LEU A 68 -10.49 -11.12 -16.74
N ILE A 69 -9.66 -11.42 -15.74
CA ILE A 69 -8.41 -10.70 -15.47
C ILE A 69 -7.41 -10.98 -16.59
N GLU A 70 -7.26 -12.22 -17.03
CA GLU A 70 -6.33 -12.54 -18.11
C GLU A 70 -6.77 -11.93 -19.45
N GLU A 71 -8.07 -11.95 -19.75
CA GLU A 71 -8.64 -11.19 -20.87
C GLU A 71 -8.27 -9.70 -20.78
N HIS A 72 -8.46 -9.08 -19.60
CA HIS A 72 -8.11 -7.68 -19.39
C HIS A 72 -6.61 -7.40 -19.61
N ARG A 73 -5.73 -8.31 -19.18
CA ARG A 73 -4.28 -8.20 -19.41
C ARG A 73 -3.91 -8.23 -20.88
N LEU A 74 -4.52 -9.15 -21.65
CA LEU A 74 -4.30 -9.26 -23.09
C LEU A 74 -4.74 -7.99 -23.83
N PHE A 75 -5.92 -7.45 -23.49
CA PHE A 75 -6.43 -6.22 -24.09
C PHE A 75 -5.61 -4.98 -23.69
N THR A 76 -5.12 -4.93 -22.46
CA THR A 76 -4.21 -3.87 -21.99
C THR A 76 -2.91 -3.89 -22.80
N LYS A 77 -2.33 -5.07 -23.04
CA LYS A 77 -1.12 -5.24 -23.86
C LYS A 77 -1.33 -4.79 -25.31
N GLN A 78 -2.56 -4.87 -25.83
CA GLN A 78 -2.93 -4.39 -27.17
C GLN A 78 -3.27 -2.89 -27.21
N GLY A 79 -3.23 -2.19 -26.07
CA GLY A 79 -3.57 -0.76 -26.00
C GLY A 79 -5.07 -0.46 -26.05
N ILE A 80 -5.93 -1.47 -25.85
CA ILE A 80 -7.40 -1.35 -25.88
C ILE A 80 -8.09 -1.89 -24.61
N PRO A 81 -7.65 -1.51 -23.40
CA PRO A 81 -8.12 -2.10 -22.13
C PRO A 81 -9.64 -1.96 -21.91
N THR A 82 -10.23 -0.86 -22.39
CA THR A 82 -11.67 -0.53 -22.26
C THR A 82 -12.59 -1.52 -22.98
N TYR A 83 -12.07 -2.33 -23.90
CA TYR A 83 -12.85 -3.31 -24.66
C TYR A 83 -13.06 -4.63 -23.90
N SER A 84 -12.23 -4.92 -22.89
CA SER A 84 -12.34 -6.12 -22.05
C SER A 84 -13.68 -6.14 -21.29
N ARG A 85 -14.20 -7.35 -21.02
CA ARG A 85 -15.40 -7.51 -20.18
C ARG A 85 -15.21 -6.95 -18.78
N LEU A 86 -14.04 -7.16 -18.18
CA LEU A 86 -13.75 -6.68 -16.83
C LEU A 86 -13.81 -5.15 -16.74
N ALA A 87 -13.25 -4.41 -17.71
CA ALA A 87 -13.31 -2.95 -17.71
C ALA A 87 -14.74 -2.41 -17.89
N LYS A 88 -15.62 -3.14 -18.58
CA LYS A 88 -17.05 -2.77 -18.70
C LYS A 88 -17.80 -2.96 -17.38
N LEU A 89 -17.43 -3.98 -16.60
CA LEU A 89 -18.03 -4.30 -15.29
C LEU A 89 -17.45 -3.42 -14.18
N VAL A 90 -16.16 -3.12 -14.25
CA VAL A 90 -15.40 -2.33 -13.27
C VAL A 90 -14.65 -1.22 -14.02
N PRO A 91 -15.29 -0.09 -14.37
CA PRO A 91 -14.68 0.96 -15.19
C PRO A 91 -13.42 1.61 -14.60
N SER A 92 -13.23 1.52 -13.29
CA SER A 92 -12.04 2.02 -12.60
C SER A 92 -10.89 1.01 -12.51
N ILE A 93 -11.00 -0.14 -13.19
CA ILE A 93 -9.99 -1.19 -13.11
C ILE A 93 -8.65 -0.71 -13.68
N GLY A 94 -7.57 -0.98 -12.94
CA GLY A 94 -6.20 -0.72 -13.38
C GLY A 94 -5.62 -1.89 -14.18
N SER A 95 -4.32 -1.82 -14.45
CA SER A 95 -3.59 -2.91 -15.09
C SER A 95 -3.20 -4.02 -14.10
N PHE A 96 -2.97 -5.22 -14.61
CA PHE A 96 -2.41 -6.34 -13.85
C PHE A 96 -1.07 -6.79 -14.43
N PHE A 97 -0.05 -6.87 -13.59
CA PHE A 97 1.31 -7.21 -14.02
C PHE A 97 1.57 -8.71 -14.10
N THR A 98 0.79 -9.52 -13.39
CA THR A 98 0.90 -10.99 -13.31
C THR A 98 -0.45 -11.67 -13.56
N GLN A 99 -0.43 -12.97 -13.86
CA GLN A 99 -1.65 -13.79 -13.84
C GLN A 99 -2.01 -14.01 -12.39
N LEU A 100 -3.27 -13.81 -12.01
CA LEU A 100 -3.68 -13.95 -10.60
C LEU A 100 -4.39 -15.29 -10.40
N PRO A 101 -3.77 -16.29 -9.73
CA PRO A 101 -4.39 -17.58 -9.47
C PRO A 101 -5.42 -17.48 -8.31
N LEU A 102 -6.49 -16.71 -8.51
CA LEU A 102 -7.60 -16.52 -7.58
C LEU A 102 -8.25 -17.80 -7.06
N LEU A 103 -8.43 -18.86 -7.88
CA LEU A 103 -9.01 -20.13 -7.42
C LEU A 103 -8.12 -20.75 -6.34
N HIS A 104 -6.84 -20.96 -6.66
CA HIS A 104 -5.89 -21.54 -5.70
C HIS A 104 -5.67 -20.62 -4.49
N ALA A 105 -5.67 -19.30 -4.69
CA ALA A 105 -5.58 -18.34 -3.60
C ALA A 105 -6.79 -18.42 -2.67
N PHE A 106 -8.00 -18.54 -3.23
CA PHE A 106 -9.21 -18.77 -2.45
C PHE A 106 -9.13 -20.08 -1.67
N GLU A 107 -8.75 -21.18 -2.31
CA GLU A 107 -8.62 -22.48 -1.64
C GLU A 107 -7.65 -22.41 -0.47
N ARG A 108 -6.48 -21.78 -0.65
CA ARG A 108 -5.47 -21.62 0.40
C ARG A 108 -5.97 -20.77 1.57
N VAL A 109 -6.58 -19.62 1.30
CA VAL A 109 -7.16 -18.77 2.37
C VAL A 109 -8.33 -19.48 3.06
N ASN A 110 -9.19 -20.16 2.31
CA ASN A 110 -10.37 -20.83 2.83
C ASN A 110 -10.03 -22.04 3.72
N GLN A 111 -8.87 -22.69 3.52
CA GLN A 111 -8.40 -23.78 4.39
C GLN A 111 -8.30 -23.34 5.86
N HIS A 112 -7.85 -22.10 6.10
CA HIS A 112 -7.70 -21.53 7.44
C HIS A 112 -8.94 -20.73 7.87
N ASP A 113 -9.39 -19.79 7.04
CA ASP A 113 -10.44 -18.82 7.41
C ASP A 113 -11.87 -19.37 7.30
N LYS A 114 -12.02 -20.57 6.71
CA LYS A 114 -13.31 -21.28 6.54
C LYS A 114 -14.43 -20.36 6.03
N ILE A 115 -14.09 -19.53 5.04
CA ILE A 115 -14.96 -18.55 4.41
C ILE A 115 -16.25 -19.20 3.91
N SER A 116 -16.15 -20.33 3.19
CA SER A 116 -17.27 -21.05 2.61
C SER A 116 -18.16 -21.79 3.62
N ALA A 117 -17.68 -22.00 4.86
CA ALA A 117 -18.41 -22.70 5.91
C ALA A 117 -19.38 -21.78 6.68
N ARG A 118 -19.28 -20.46 6.51
CA ARG A 118 -20.13 -19.49 7.20
C ARG A 118 -21.58 -19.59 6.73
N LYS A 119 -22.52 -19.50 7.67
CA LYS A 119 -23.98 -19.59 7.41
C LYS A 119 -24.73 -18.27 7.52
N HIS A 120 -24.16 -17.30 8.23
CA HIS A 120 -24.85 -16.05 8.59
C HIS A 120 -24.09 -14.80 8.19
N VAL A 121 -22.80 -14.94 7.90
CA VAL A 121 -21.92 -13.84 7.54
C VAL A 121 -21.35 -14.13 6.14
N PRO A 122 -21.71 -13.37 5.10
CA PRO A 122 -21.15 -13.56 3.77
C PRO A 122 -19.65 -13.22 3.75
N PRO A 123 -18.93 -13.59 2.66
CA PRO A 123 -17.60 -13.06 2.41
C PRO A 123 -17.57 -11.53 2.51
N SER A 124 -16.66 -11.02 3.34
CA SER A 124 -16.47 -9.61 3.62
C SER A 124 -15.47 -8.99 2.64
N PHE A 125 -15.38 -7.66 2.63
CA PHE A 125 -14.35 -6.95 1.88
C PHE A 125 -12.93 -7.44 2.22
N ASN A 126 -12.66 -7.69 3.50
CA ASN A 126 -11.36 -8.15 3.97
C ASN A 126 -11.05 -9.59 3.54
N ASP A 127 -12.07 -10.45 3.44
CA ASP A 127 -11.88 -11.81 2.93
C ASP A 127 -11.38 -11.78 1.48
N ILE A 128 -12.03 -10.97 0.64
CA ILE A 128 -11.65 -10.81 -0.76
C ILE A 128 -10.28 -10.14 -0.90
N ARG A 129 -10.01 -9.12 -0.06
CA ARG A 129 -8.69 -8.46 0.00
C ARG A 129 -7.57 -9.46 0.29
N ARG A 130 -7.76 -10.35 1.27
CA ARG A 130 -6.78 -11.41 1.61
C ARG A 130 -6.58 -12.40 0.48
N ILE A 131 -7.65 -12.81 -0.19
CA ILE A 131 -7.58 -13.70 -1.37
C ILE A 131 -6.80 -13.03 -2.50
N LEU A 132 -7.07 -11.76 -2.80
CA LEU A 132 -6.32 -11.01 -3.81
C LEU A 132 -4.85 -10.82 -3.44
N ASN A 133 -4.54 -10.56 -2.17
CA ASN A 133 -3.15 -10.48 -1.72
C ASN A 133 -2.46 -11.84 -1.89
N MET A 134 -3.10 -12.95 -1.48
CA MET A 134 -2.57 -14.30 -1.67
C MET A 134 -2.32 -14.62 -3.15
N ALA A 135 -3.26 -14.28 -4.04
CA ALA A 135 -3.08 -14.49 -5.47
C ALA A 135 -1.89 -13.70 -6.02
N GLN A 136 -1.70 -12.46 -5.57
CA GLN A 136 -0.52 -11.67 -5.96
C GLN A 136 0.79 -12.30 -5.45
N VAL A 137 0.83 -12.78 -4.21
CA VAL A 137 2.00 -13.46 -3.64
C VAL A 137 2.32 -14.73 -4.42
N MET A 138 1.31 -15.58 -4.66
CA MET A 138 1.46 -16.81 -5.46
C MET A 138 2.00 -16.51 -6.86
N ALA A 139 1.47 -15.47 -7.51
CA ALA A 139 1.84 -15.11 -8.86
C ALA A 139 3.26 -14.55 -8.98
N ILE A 140 3.69 -13.74 -8.00
CA ILE A 140 4.96 -13.02 -8.08
C ILE A 140 6.14 -13.81 -7.50
N ALA A 141 5.89 -14.72 -6.55
CA ALA A 141 6.93 -15.45 -5.81
C ALA A 141 8.05 -16.04 -6.70
N PRO A 142 7.77 -16.68 -7.87
CA PRO A 142 8.82 -17.28 -8.70
C PRO A 142 9.74 -16.26 -9.39
N HIS A 143 9.31 -15.00 -9.49
CA HIS A 143 9.98 -13.96 -10.28
C HIS A 143 10.31 -12.72 -9.46
N LEU A 144 10.08 -12.75 -8.15
CA LEU A 144 10.23 -11.61 -7.28
C LEU A 144 11.69 -11.16 -7.20
N GLN A 145 11.93 -9.87 -7.49
CA GLN A 145 13.26 -9.25 -7.47
C GLN A 145 13.34 -8.08 -6.49
N LEU A 146 12.22 -7.36 -6.30
CA LEU A 146 12.12 -6.21 -5.41
C LEU A 146 10.84 -6.30 -4.57
N VAL A 147 10.99 -6.21 -3.25
CA VAL A 147 9.87 -5.95 -2.34
C VAL A 147 10.05 -4.56 -1.74
N THR A 148 9.01 -3.75 -1.84
CA THR A 148 8.95 -2.45 -1.18
C THR A 148 7.89 -2.48 -0.11
N PHE A 149 8.16 -1.87 1.03
CA PHE A 149 7.24 -1.75 2.14
C PHE A 149 6.94 -0.29 2.38
N ASP A 150 5.69 0.05 2.62
CA ASP A 150 5.39 1.24 3.38
C ASP A 150 6.02 1.12 4.79
N GLY A 151 6.49 2.23 5.35
CA GLY A 151 7.07 2.25 6.68
C GLY A 151 5.99 2.18 7.76
N ASP A 152 5.31 3.30 7.97
CA ASP A 152 4.29 3.46 9.00
C ASP A 152 3.07 2.56 8.73
N MET A 153 2.48 2.01 9.79
CA MET A 153 1.32 1.09 9.77
C MET A 153 1.53 -0.26 9.05
N THR A 154 2.70 -0.47 8.44
CA THR A 154 3.00 -1.65 7.63
C THR A 154 4.15 -2.47 8.21
N LEU A 155 5.23 -1.83 8.65
CA LEU A 155 6.36 -2.48 9.33
C LEU A 155 6.38 -2.21 10.84
N TYR A 156 5.88 -1.07 11.27
CA TYR A 156 5.76 -0.70 12.68
C TYR A 156 4.49 0.14 12.92
N ALA A 157 4.06 0.23 14.17
CA ALA A 157 2.95 1.08 14.55
C ALA A 157 3.27 2.56 14.28
N ASP A 158 2.22 3.37 14.11
CA ASP A 158 2.32 4.76 13.66
C ASP A 158 3.14 5.58 14.65
N GLY A 159 4.13 6.32 14.12
CA GLY A 159 5.07 7.11 14.90
C GLY A 159 6.04 6.31 15.78
N GLN A 160 6.02 4.96 15.74
CA GLN A 160 6.95 4.13 16.50
C GLN A 160 8.23 3.83 15.70
N ASN A 161 9.23 3.30 16.43
CA ASN A 161 10.41 2.70 15.82
C ASN A 161 10.15 1.23 15.53
N PHE A 162 10.91 0.67 14.59
CA PHE A 162 11.05 -0.77 14.44
C PHE A 162 11.83 -1.31 15.65
N GLU A 163 11.12 -1.80 16.66
CA GLU A 163 11.71 -2.54 17.78
C GLU A 163 12.23 -3.90 17.31
N GLU A 164 12.89 -4.68 18.19
CA GLU A 164 13.39 -6.01 17.86
C GLU A 164 12.25 -7.04 17.60
N ASP A 165 11.49 -6.87 16.52
CA ASP A 165 10.55 -7.86 16.01
C ASP A 165 11.34 -9.00 15.35
N THR A 166 11.57 -10.05 16.11
CA THR A 166 12.40 -11.18 15.68
C THR A 166 11.80 -11.90 14.47
N ALA A 167 10.47 -11.95 14.35
CA ALA A 167 9.80 -12.73 13.31
C ALA A 167 9.79 -11.99 11.98
N LEU A 168 9.37 -10.72 11.96
CA LEU A 168 9.40 -9.90 10.76
C LEU A 168 10.85 -9.69 10.27
N THR A 169 11.79 -9.45 11.19
CA THR A 169 13.21 -9.32 10.85
C THR A 169 13.76 -10.58 10.19
N ALA A 170 13.42 -11.77 10.71
CA ALA A 170 13.85 -13.04 10.12
C ALA A 170 13.34 -13.21 8.68
N LEU A 171 12.09 -12.84 8.42
CA LEU A 171 11.48 -12.91 7.08
C LEU A 171 12.18 -11.96 6.09
N LEU A 172 12.48 -10.72 6.51
CA LEU A 172 13.22 -9.75 5.70
C LEU A 172 14.65 -10.22 5.41
N ILE A 173 15.35 -10.78 6.40
CA ILE A 173 16.65 -11.43 6.23
C ILE A 173 16.55 -12.57 5.20
N GLY A 174 15.49 -13.39 5.27
CA GLY A 174 15.24 -14.47 4.32
C GLY A 174 15.12 -13.97 2.88
N LEU A 175 14.47 -12.83 2.65
CA LEU A 175 14.42 -12.19 1.33
C LEU A 175 15.81 -11.77 0.84
N LEU A 176 16.57 -11.06 1.69
CA LEU A 176 17.91 -10.56 1.34
C LEU A 176 18.87 -11.71 0.99
N ARG A 177 18.85 -12.80 1.77
CA ARG A 177 19.64 -14.03 1.50
C ARG A 177 19.29 -14.72 0.19
N ARG A 178 18.04 -14.59 -0.25
CA ARG A 178 17.58 -15.07 -1.57
C ARG A 178 17.87 -14.08 -2.70
N GLN A 179 18.69 -13.06 -2.45
CA GLN A 179 19.06 -12.01 -3.39
C GLN A 179 17.90 -11.12 -3.85
N ILE A 180 16.81 -11.09 -3.09
CA ILE A 180 15.68 -10.18 -3.33
C ILE A 180 16.02 -8.83 -2.69
N THR A 181 15.88 -7.76 -3.45
CA THR A 181 16.04 -6.40 -2.94
C THR A 181 14.87 -6.05 -2.03
N VAL A 182 15.17 -5.49 -0.86
CA VAL A 182 14.16 -4.99 0.09
C VAL A 182 14.30 -3.49 0.22
N ALA A 183 13.19 -2.77 0.12
CA ALA A 183 13.18 -1.33 0.33
C ALA A 183 12.05 -0.88 1.25
N ILE A 184 12.30 0.11 2.09
CA ILE A 184 11.27 0.80 2.87
C ILE A 184 11.01 2.16 2.24
N VAL A 185 9.76 2.48 1.93
CA VAL A 185 9.32 3.77 1.39
C VAL A 185 8.46 4.44 2.45
N THR A 186 8.87 5.60 2.97
CA THR A 186 8.18 6.27 4.09
C THR A 186 7.94 7.74 3.80
N ALA A 187 6.79 8.26 4.27
CA ALA A 187 6.49 9.69 4.27
C ALA A 187 7.48 10.48 5.15
N ALA A 188 8.10 9.85 6.14
CA ALA A 188 9.06 10.50 7.01
C ALA A 188 10.26 11.09 6.22
N GLY A 189 10.30 12.42 6.14
CA GLY A 189 11.37 13.20 5.51
C GLY A 189 12.26 13.89 6.53
N TYR A 190 13.52 13.45 6.63
CA TYR A 190 14.56 14.03 7.49
C TYR A 190 15.74 14.62 6.69
N GLY A 191 15.60 14.80 5.37
CA GLY A 191 16.71 15.22 4.53
C GLY A 191 17.74 14.11 4.37
N GLU A 192 19.01 14.49 4.29
CA GLU A 192 20.16 13.59 4.16
C GLU A 192 20.62 12.99 5.52
N ASP A 193 19.86 13.23 6.60
CA ASP A 193 20.19 12.82 7.98
C ASP A 193 19.97 11.29 8.18
N ALA A 194 20.89 10.48 7.67
CA ALA A 194 20.88 9.03 7.80
C ALA A 194 20.69 8.54 9.26
N PRO A 195 21.36 9.11 10.29
CA PRO A 195 21.15 8.73 11.69
C PRO A 195 19.69 8.76 12.17
N ARG A 196 18.86 9.69 11.68
CA ARG A 196 17.42 9.71 12.03
C ARG A 196 16.64 8.56 11.44
N TYR A 197 16.95 8.19 10.19
CA TYR A 197 16.37 6.99 9.56
C TYR A 197 16.83 5.71 10.26
N GLU A 198 18.12 5.63 10.63
CA GLU A 198 18.66 4.51 11.39
C GLU A 198 17.99 4.35 12.75
N HIS A 199 17.74 5.45 13.46
CA HIS A 199 17.04 5.40 14.75
C HIS A 199 15.67 4.73 14.63
N ARG A 200 14.89 5.10 13.58
CA ARG A 200 13.58 4.49 13.29
C ARG A 200 13.69 3.00 12.97
N LEU A 201 14.81 2.55 12.41
CA LEU A 201 15.02 1.17 11.92
C LEU A 201 16.05 0.39 12.74
N SER A 202 16.36 0.85 13.95
CA SER A 202 17.48 0.35 14.75
C SER A 202 17.37 -1.14 15.07
N GLY A 203 16.17 -1.63 15.42
CA GLY A 203 15.95 -3.06 15.66
C GLY A 203 16.18 -3.92 14.42
N LEU A 204 15.81 -3.44 13.23
CA LEU A 204 16.00 -4.15 11.97
C LEU A 204 17.48 -4.21 11.57
N LEU A 205 18.20 -3.09 11.67
CA LEU A 205 19.63 -3.02 11.35
C LEU A 205 20.48 -3.86 12.32
N ALA A 206 20.16 -3.83 13.61
CA ALA A 206 20.79 -4.71 14.60
C ALA A 206 20.50 -6.20 14.30
N GLY A 207 19.29 -6.51 13.82
CA GLY A 207 18.95 -7.84 13.34
C GLY A 207 19.78 -8.30 12.15
N PHE A 208 20.05 -7.42 11.19
CA PHE A 208 20.96 -7.71 10.06
C PHE A 208 22.38 -8.00 10.52
N GLU A 209 22.89 -7.20 11.46
CA GLU A 209 24.21 -7.39 12.05
C GLU A 209 24.31 -8.74 12.78
N LYS A 210 23.32 -9.04 13.64
CA LYS A 210 23.24 -10.31 14.39
C LYS A 210 23.13 -11.52 13.48
N ALA A 211 22.44 -11.38 12.34
CA ALA A 211 22.31 -12.43 11.33
C ALA A 211 23.53 -12.56 10.41
N ALA A 212 24.52 -11.68 10.57
CA ALA A 212 25.77 -11.63 9.81
C ALA A 212 25.54 -11.67 8.29
N LEU A 213 24.64 -10.80 7.79
CA LEU A 213 24.44 -10.67 6.34
C LEU A 213 25.74 -10.29 5.65
N THR A 214 26.02 -10.91 4.52
CA THR A 214 27.18 -10.55 3.70
C THR A 214 27.06 -9.10 3.21
N PRO A 215 28.17 -8.44 2.84
CA PRO A 215 28.13 -7.09 2.25
C PRO A 215 27.19 -6.98 1.03
N GLN A 216 27.09 -8.06 0.23
CA GLN A 216 26.21 -8.11 -0.92
C GLN A 216 24.72 -8.20 -0.52
N GLU A 217 24.39 -8.99 0.49
CA GLU A 217 23.03 -9.11 1.02
C GLU A 217 22.58 -7.83 1.73
N ALA A 218 23.42 -7.28 2.62
CA ALA A 218 23.14 -6.01 3.28
C ALA A 218 22.95 -4.87 2.27
N GLY A 219 23.81 -4.82 1.24
CA GLY A 219 23.72 -3.85 0.15
C GLY A 219 22.47 -3.97 -0.74
N ARG A 220 21.57 -4.94 -0.51
CA ARG A 220 20.25 -5.03 -1.17
C ARG A 220 19.12 -4.39 -0.36
N PHE A 221 19.43 -3.80 0.80
CA PHE A 221 18.47 -3.06 1.61
C PHE A 221 18.55 -1.56 1.33
N TYR A 222 17.39 -0.96 1.05
CA TYR A 222 17.24 0.48 0.77
C TYR A 222 16.18 1.11 1.66
N VAL A 223 16.32 2.41 1.91
CA VAL A 223 15.30 3.24 2.57
C VAL A 223 15.09 4.47 1.71
N LEU A 224 13.85 4.76 1.36
CA LEU A 224 13.46 5.94 0.60
C LEU A 224 12.54 6.80 1.46
N GLY A 225 13.11 7.88 1.98
CA GLY A 225 12.44 8.82 2.86
C GLY A 225 11.79 9.98 2.12
N GLY A 226 10.81 10.60 2.79
CA GLY A 226 10.03 11.70 2.25
C GLY A 226 9.35 11.31 0.95
N GLU A 227 8.66 10.16 0.92
CA GLU A 227 7.95 9.59 -0.24
C GLU A 227 8.87 9.11 -1.38
N CYS A 228 9.64 10.03 -1.97
CA CYS A 228 10.53 9.76 -3.10
C CYS A 228 11.76 10.69 -3.15
N ASN A 229 12.11 11.30 -2.02
CA ASN A 229 13.06 12.42 -2.00
C ASN A 229 14.46 12.03 -1.51
N PHE A 230 14.58 11.16 -0.50
CA PHE A 230 15.87 10.88 0.17
C PHE A 230 16.17 9.38 0.16
N LEU A 231 17.04 8.94 -0.75
CA LEU A 231 17.41 7.53 -0.88
C LEU A 231 18.63 7.20 -0.01
N PHE A 232 18.55 6.06 0.68
CA PHE A 232 19.63 5.51 1.48
C PHE A 232 19.83 4.04 1.15
N ARG A 233 21.06 3.57 1.33
CA ARG A 233 21.42 2.16 1.19
C ARG A 233 22.14 1.67 2.43
N CYS A 234 21.87 0.43 2.81
CA CYS A 234 22.61 -0.22 3.89
C CYS A 234 24.03 -0.57 3.44
N THR A 235 25.00 -0.18 4.27
CA THR A 235 26.43 -0.42 4.09
C THR A 235 26.84 -1.76 4.69
N PRO A 236 28.07 -2.25 4.41
CA PRO A 236 28.60 -3.46 5.04
C PRO A 236 28.73 -3.38 6.57
N ALA A 237 28.68 -2.17 7.14
CA ALA A 237 28.68 -1.94 8.58
C ALA A 237 27.26 -1.86 9.18
N TYR A 238 26.22 -2.25 8.41
CA TYR A 238 24.81 -2.19 8.80
C TYR A 238 24.31 -0.77 9.17
N ARG A 239 24.94 0.23 8.55
CA ARG A 239 24.59 1.65 8.65
C ARG A 239 23.96 2.14 7.35
N LEU A 240 23.13 3.16 7.42
CA LEU A 240 22.53 3.79 6.24
C LEU A 240 23.47 4.88 5.70
N GLU A 241 23.71 4.84 4.39
CA GLU A 241 24.44 5.87 3.66
C GLU A 241 23.49 6.54 2.67
N TYR A 242 23.47 7.88 2.67
CA TYR A 242 22.69 8.66 1.72
C TYR A 242 23.25 8.48 0.30
N ILE A 243 22.36 8.21 -0.65
CA ILE A 243 22.67 8.18 -2.07
C ILE A 243 22.27 9.54 -2.66
N PRO A 244 23.20 10.31 -3.23
CA PRO A 244 22.86 11.57 -3.89
C PRO A 244 21.98 11.34 -5.11
N ASP A 245 21.08 12.28 -5.34
CA ASP A 245 20.05 12.19 -6.38
C ASP A 245 20.63 11.94 -7.78
N THR A 246 21.81 12.48 -8.07
CA THR A 246 22.56 12.28 -9.33
C THR A 246 22.82 10.81 -9.70
N HIS A 247 22.75 9.89 -8.73
CA HIS A 247 22.95 8.46 -8.96
C HIS A 247 21.69 7.71 -9.41
N TYR A 248 20.50 8.30 -9.27
CA TYR A 248 19.22 7.67 -9.61
C TYR A 248 18.22 8.62 -10.30
N GLU A 249 18.63 9.85 -10.58
CA GLU A 249 17.88 10.90 -11.30
C GLU A 249 17.72 10.68 -12.81
N ALA A 250 18.12 9.52 -13.34
CA ALA A 250 17.90 9.20 -14.75
C ALA A 250 16.41 9.20 -15.17
N SER A 251 15.48 9.25 -14.20
CA SER A 251 14.06 9.26 -14.45
C SER A 251 13.50 10.67 -14.65
N ALA A 252 12.86 10.90 -15.80
CA ALA A 252 12.02 12.07 -16.05
C ALA A 252 10.90 12.28 -14.99
N LEU A 253 10.71 11.32 -14.09
CA LEU A 253 9.72 11.30 -13.02
C LEU A 253 9.95 12.36 -11.94
N ARG A 254 11.17 12.90 -11.83
CA ARG A 254 11.56 13.95 -10.87
C ARG A 254 12.13 15.21 -11.55
N ALA A 255 11.84 15.44 -12.83
CA ALA A 255 12.35 16.58 -13.59
C ALA A 255 11.64 17.91 -13.20
N TRP A 256 11.58 18.22 -11.91
CA TRP A 256 10.97 19.43 -11.35
C TRP A 256 12.05 20.35 -10.83
N THR A 257 11.95 21.63 -11.16
CA THR A 257 12.88 22.65 -10.65
C THR A 257 12.55 23.00 -9.21
N ASP A 258 13.57 23.39 -8.44
CA ASP A 258 13.36 23.88 -7.07
C ASP A 258 12.37 25.05 -7.02
N THR A 259 12.37 25.92 -8.03
CA THR A 259 11.42 27.03 -8.13
C THR A 259 9.97 26.55 -8.20
N GLN A 260 9.68 25.55 -9.05
CA GLN A 260 8.31 25.00 -9.16
C GLN A 260 7.88 24.32 -7.85
N VAL A 261 8.81 23.63 -7.20
CA VAL A 261 8.57 22.96 -5.92
C VAL A 261 8.26 23.98 -4.82
N GLN A 262 9.05 25.06 -4.72
CA GLN A 262 8.79 26.12 -3.74
C GLN A 262 7.45 26.80 -3.98
N GLN A 263 7.08 27.09 -5.23
CA GLN A 263 5.76 27.65 -5.55
C GLN A 263 4.61 26.77 -5.06
N LEU A 264 4.72 25.45 -5.25
CA LEU A 264 3.69 24.52 -4.80
C LEU A 264 3.59 24.47 -3.28
N LEU A 265 4.73 24.44 -2.60
CA LEU A 265 4.77 24.46 -1.15
C LEU A 265 4.28 25.80 -0.56
N ASP A 266 4.48 26.93 -1.25
CA ASP A 266 3.96 28.25 -0.81
C ASP A 266 2.42 28.27 -0.80
N VAL A 267 1.79 27.64 -1.79
CA VAL A 267 0.33 27.47 -1.82
C VAL A 267 -0.15 26.58 -0.68
N ALA A 268 0.52 25.45 -0.45
CA ALA A 268 0.19 24.55 0.65
C ALA A 268 0.36 25.22 2.02
N GLU A 269 1.44 25.97 2.21
CA GLU A 269 1.72 26.70 3.44
C GLU A 269 0.65 27.77 3.71
N ALA A 270 0.27 28.54 2.68
CA ALA A 270 -0.78 29.54 2.79
C ALA A 270 -2.12 28.90 3.17
N GLU A 271 -2.48 27.78 2.56
CA GLU A 271 -3.74 27.07 2.84
C GLU A 271 -3.76 26.47 4.26
N LEU A 272 -2.63 25.90 4.73
CA LEU A 272 -2.54 25.41 6.10
C LEU A 272 -2.63 26.55 7.12
N ARG A 273 -2.03 27.71 6.83
CA ARG A 273 -2.16 28.91 7.69
C ARG A 273 -3.59 29.42 7.75
N ASP A 274 -4.30 29.45 6.62
CA ASP A 274 -5.71 29.81 6.56
C ASP A 274 -6.59 28.82 7.35
N CYS A 275 -6.35 27.50 7.22
CA CYS A 275 -7.01 26.49 8.05
C CYS A 275 -6.79 26.74 9.55
N VAL A 276 -5.55 27.05 9.96
CA VAL A 276 -5.20 27.35 11.36
C VAL A 276 -5.99 28.55 11.88
N GLU A 277 -6.06 29.63 11.09
CA GLU A 277 -6.77 30.85 11.46
C GLU A 277 -8.29 30.62 11.53
N ARG A 278 -8.90 30.06 10.47
CA ARG A 278 -10.35 29.84 10.37
C ARG A 278 -10.89 28.92 11.45
N MET A 279 -10.14 27.88 11.80
CA MET A 279 -10.54 26.89 12.82
C MET A 279 -10.01 27.22 14.22
N ALA A 280 -9.28 28.33 14.39
CA ALA A 280 -8.62 28.72 15.64
C ALA A 280 -7.77 27.59 16.25
N ILE A 281 -7.04 26.87 15.41
CA ILE A 281 -6.18 25.76 15.81
C ILE A 281 -4.91 26.32 16.47
N SER A 282 -4.53 25.77 17.63
CA SER A 282 -3.20 26.04 18.19
C SER A 282 -2.16 25.11 17.58
N ALA A 283 -1.49 25.57 16.51
CA ALA A 283 -0.47 24.80 15.81
C ALA A 283 0.65 25.68 15.27
N GLN A 284 1.78 25.05 14.96
CA GLN A 284 2.87 25.66 14.21
C GLN A 284 2.90 25.09 12.80
N ILE A 285 3.20 25.94 11.82
CA ILE A 285 3.47 25.49 10.46
C ILE A 285 4.99 25.31 10.29
N LEU A 286 5.40 24.11 9.88
CA LEU A 286 6.78 23.72 9.68
C LEU A 286 7.06 23.50 8.20
N ARG A 287 7.95 24.31 7.64
CA ARG A 287 8.40 24.23 6.24
C ARG A 287 9.72 23.46 6.14
N LYS A 288 9.77 22.50 5.21
CA LYS A 288 10.95 21.70 4.83
C LYS A 288 11.26 21.92 3.33
N PRO A 289 12.43 21.48 2.82
CA PRO A 289 12.78 21.65 1.41
C PRO A 289 11.78 21.05 0.42
N ARG A 290 11.16 19.91 0.78
CA ARG A 290 10.24 19.13 -0.05
C ARG A 290 8.91 18.82 0.63
N ALA A 291 8.58 19.54 1.71
CA ALA A 291 7.34 19.32 2.46
C ALA A 291 6.94 20.55 3.28
N VAL A 292 5.67 20.67 3.63
CA VAL A 292 5.18 21.61 4.63
C VAL A 292 4.10 20.94 5.47
N GLY A 293 4.10 21.18 6.77
CA GLY A 293 3.17 20.52 7.68
C GLY A 293 2.69 21.42 8.82
N LEU A 294 1.56 21.02 9.39
CA LEU A 294 0.94 21.59 10.56
C LEU A 294 1.19 20.67 11.74
N VAL A 295 1.94 21.15 12.74
CA VAL A 295 2.24 20.43 13.98
C VAL A 295 1.48 21.08 15.12
N PRO A 296 0.47 20.42 15.70
CA PRO A 296 -0.39 21.05 16.69
C PRO A 296 0.24 21.04 18.09
N GLN A 297 -0.06 22.07 18.88
CA GLN A 297 0.37 22.19 20.27
C GLN A 297 -0.52 21.39 21.24
N ALA A 298 -1.73 21.05 20.79
CA ALA A 298 -2.70 20.23 21.50
C ALA A 298 -3.33 19.23 20.52
N GLN A 299 -3.87 18.12 21.02
CA GLN A 299 -4.49 17.12 20.17
C GLN A 299 -5.66 17.72 19.37
N LEU A 300 -5.60 17.60 18.05
CA LEU A 300 -6.68 18.01 17.15
C LEU A 300 -7.69 16.88 16.98
N THR A 301 -8.92 17.24 16.64
CA THR A 301 -9.87 16.23 16.18
C THR A 301 -9.46 15.75 14.79
N ARG A 302 -9.84 14.52 14.47
CA ARG A 302 -9.61 13.96 13.14
C ARG A 302 -10.20 14.85 12.05
N GLU A 303 -11.39 15.38 12.28
CA GLU A 303 -12.11 16.23 11.33
C GLU A 303 -11.34 17.52 11.01
N GLN A 304 -10.65 18.10 12.00
CA GLN A 304 -9.79 19.26 11.78
C GLN A 304 -8.58 18.91 10.89
N LEU A 305 -7.96 17.75 11.11
CA LEU A 305 -6.85 17.28 10.30
C LEU A 305 -7.30 16.90 8.88
N ASP A 306 -8.46 16.24 8.74
CA ASP A 306 -9.07 15.90 7.45
C ASP A 306 -9.41 17.18 6.66
N GLU A 307 -9.95 18.22 7.31
CA GLU A 307 -10.19 19.54 6.71
C GLU A 307 -8.89 20.19 6.21
N CYS A 308 -7.81 20.16 7.01
CA CYS A 308 -6.50 20.71 6.60
C CYS A 308 -5.94 19.98 5.38
N ALA A 309 -5.99 18.65 5.37
CA ALA A 309 -5.46 17.82 4.29
C ALA A 309 -6.26 18.02 2.99
N LEU A 310 -7.59 17.96 3.07
CA LEU A 310 -8.49 18.12 1.91
C LEU A 310 -8.44 19.54 1.34
N SER A 311 -8.37 20.56 2.20
CA SER A 311 -8.25 21.96 1.76
C SER A 311 -6.94 22.19 1.02
N SER A 312 -5.82 21.71 1.58
CA SER A 312 -4.51 21.76 0.93
C SER A 312 -4.52 21.03 -0.42
N GLN A 313 -5.09 19.82 -0.47
CA GLN A 313 -5.22 19.06 -1.72
C GLN A 313 -5.99 19.85 -2.78
N LEU A 314 -7.13 20.43 -2.42
CA LEU A 314 -7.97 21.19 -3.35
C LEU A 314 -7.28 22.47 -3.83
N ALA A 315 -6.58 23.18 -2.95
CA ALA A 315 -5.83 24.39 -3.31
C ALA A 315 -4.72 24.09 -4.33
N LEU A 316 -3.95 23.03 -4.11
CA LEU A 316 -2.87 22.59 -4.99
C LEU A 316 -3.40 22.11 -6.35
N LEU A 317 -4.48 21.32 -6.36
CA LEU A 317 -5.13 20.91 -7.62
C LEU A 317 -5.63 22.11 -8.43
N LYS A 318 -6.19 23.14 -7.78
CA LYS A 318 -6.60 24.38 -8.44
C LYS A 318 -5.40 25.15 -9.00
N PHE A 319 -4.34 25.28 -8.21
CA PHE A 319 -3.11 25.99 -8.59
C PHE A 319 -2.43 25.35 -9.82
N GLN A 320 -2.32 24.02 -9.85
CA GLN A 320 -1.69 23.28 -10.94
C GLN A 320 -2.58 23.12 -12.19
N GLY A 321 -3.77 23.73 -12.20
CA GLY A 321 -4.60 23.79 -13.40
C GLY A 321 -5.63 22.68 -13.56
N GLY A 322 -6.10 22.08 -12.47
CA GLY A 322 -7.27 21.17 -12.46
C GLY A 322 -8.61 21.81 -12.85
N SER A 323 -8.61 23.03 -13.42
CA SER A 323 -9.78 23.75 -13.95
C SER A 323 -9.55 24.05 -15.45
N PRO A 324 -10.56 23.91 -16.33
CA PRO A 324 -10.42 24.04 -17.79
C PRO A 324 -10.04 25.45 -18.31
N LYS A 325 -9.56 26.35 -17.45
CA LYS A 325 -9.18 27.74 -17.79
C LYS A 325 -7.81 28.19 -17.25
N SER A 326 -7.02 27.31 -16.62
CA SER A 326 -5.69 27.68 -16.13
C SER A 326 -4.64 27.55 -17.24
N GLN A 327 -3.75 28.53 -17.37
CA GLN A 327 -2.54 28.36 -18.18
C GLN A 327 -1.73 27.18 -17.62
N PRO A 328 -1.19 26.30 -18.48
CA PRO A 328 -0.47 25.11 -18.04
C PRO A 328 0.80 25.51 -17.27
N CYS A 329 0.96 24.99 -16.05
CA CYS A 329 2.29 24.61 -15.62
C CYS A 329 2.70 23.42 -16.49
N ASP A 330 3.83 23.51 -17.20
CA ASP A 330 4.18 22.56 -18.27
C ASP A 330 4.24 21.08 -17.85
N VAL A 331 4.34 20.77 -16.54
CA VAL A 331 4.13 19.42 -15.97
C VAL A 331 3.54 19.55 -14.55
N PRO A 332 2.40 18.92 -14.23
CA PRO A 332 1.91 18.87 -12.86
C PRO A 332 2.85 18.03 -11.98
N ILE A 333 3.45 18.67 -10.97
CA ILE A 333 4.21 18.04 -9.90
C ILE A 333 3.27 17.20 -9.02
N PRO A 334 3.48 15.88 -8.90
CA PRO A 334 2.78 15.05 -7.94
C PRO A 334 3.11 15.45 -6.51
N PHE A 335 2.10 15.40 -5.65
CA PHE A 335 2.22 15.70 -4.23
C PHE A 335 1.27 14.76 -3.44
N CYS A 336 1.48 14.69 -2.13
CA CYS A 336 0.52 14.14 -1.20
C CYS A 336 0.15 15.18 -0.16
N ALA A 337 -1.15 15.37 0.10
CA ALA A 337 -1.65 16.04 1.29
C ALA A 337 -2.40 15.01 2.14
N PHE A 338 -2.01 14.82 3.39
CA PHE A 338 -2.55 13.77 4.24
C PHE A 338 -2.71 14.15 5.70
N ASN A 339 -3.68 13.50 6.32
CA ASN A 339 -3.89 13.48 7.76
C ASN A 339 -2.96 12.40 8.37
N GLY A 340 -1.97 12.82 9.16
CA GLY A 340 -1.02 11.96 9.86
C GLY A 340 -1.52 11.47 11.23
N GLY A 341 -2.81 11.57 11.51
CA GLY A 341 -3.44 11.14 12.76
C GLY A 341 -3.27 12.12 13.92
N ASN A 342 -2.09 12.72 14.06
CA ASN A 342 -1.79 13.75 15.06
C ASN A 342 -1.28 15.07 14.45
N ASP A 343 -0.94 15.07 13.17
CA ASP A 343 -0.49 16.23 12.40
C ASP A 343 -1.04 16.16 10.97
N CYS A 344 -0.77 17.20 10.17
CA CYS A 344 -1.16 17.23 8.75
C CYS A 344 0.05 17.64 7.93
N TRP A 345 0.34 16.92 6.85
CA TRP A 345 1.50 17.17 6.00
C TRP A 345 1.13 17.24 4.52
N VAL A 346 1.89 18.07 3.81
CA VAL A 346 1.94 18.12 2.36
C VAL A 346 3.36 17.81 1.93
N ASP A 347 3.56 16.67 1.28
CA ASP A 347 4.84 16.21 0.75
C ASP A 347 4.87 16.34 -0.77
N ILE A 348 6.02 16.74 -1.30
CA ILE A 348 6.26 16.82 -2.74
C ILE A 348 6.74 15.46 -3.23
N GLY A 349 6.01 14.90 -4.19
CA GLY A 349 6.18 13.52 -4.64
C GLY A 349 5.16 12.56 -4.02
N ASN A 350 5.33 11.27 -4.32
CA ASN A 350 4.53 10.19 -3.77
C ASN A 350 5.26 8.84 -3.87
N LYS A 351 4.80 7.84 -3.12
CA LYS A 351 5.34 6.47 -3.16
C LYS A 351 5.35 5.83 -4.55
N LEU A 352 4.41 6.15 -5.44
CA LEU A 352 4.45 5.62 -6.82
C LEU A 352 5.76 6.00 -7.52
N ILE A 353 6.19 7.25 -7.41
CA ILE A 353 7.48 7.70 -7.95
C ILE A 353 8.62 6.98 -7.21
N GLY A 354 8.53 6.87 -5.89
CA GLY A 354 9.55 6.21 -5.09
C GLY A 354 9.77 4.73 -5.47
N VAL A 355 8.69 3.98 -5.67
CA VAL A 355 8.73 2.59 -6.14
C VAL A 355 9.33 2.52 -7.55
N ARG A 356 9.00 3.44 -8.46
CA ARG A 356 9.60 3.48 -9.81
C ARG A 356 11.09 3.78 -9.78
N ILE A 357 11.54 4.70 -8.93
CA ILE A 357 12.96 4.96 -8.73
C ILE A 357 13.68 3.68 -8.30
N LEU A 358 13.10 2.94 -7.34
CA LEU A 358 13.67 1.67 -6.87
C LEU A 358 13.67 0.59 -7.96
N GLN A 359 12.61 0.52 -8.77
CA GLN A 359 12.52 -0.39 -9.92
C GLN A 359 13.65 -0.11 -10.93
N ASP A 360 13.81 1.14 -11.33
CA ASP A 360 14.85 1.57 -12.28
C ASP A 360 16.25 1.32 -11.73
N LEU A 361 16.47 1.66 -10.45
CA LEU A 361 17.76 1.50 -9.77
C LEU A 361 18.24 0.05 -9.74
N VAL A 362 17.33 -0.91 -9.51
CA VAL A 362 17.69 -2.32 -9.37
C VAL A 362 17.34 -3.18 -10.58
N GLY A 363 16.81 -2.56 -11.64
CA GLY A 363 16.40 -3.24 -12.87
C GLY A 363 15.22 -4.20 -12.69
N SER A 364 14.33 -3.95 -11.73
CA SER A 364 13.18 -4.81 -11.45
C SER A 364 11.96 -4.36 -12.27
N PRO A 365 11.39 -5.19 -13.16
CA PRO A 365 10.16 -4.85 -13.86
C PRO A 365 8.94 -4.87 -12.92
N PRO A 366 7.83 -4.19 -13.27
CA PRO A 366 6.57 -4.21 -12.52
C PRO A 366 6.06 -5.59 -12.11
N ALA A 367 6.22 -6.59 -12.97
CA ALA A 367 5.78 -7.97 -12.70
C ALA A 367 6.68 -8.75 -11.73
N ALA A 368 7.86 -8.20 -11.38
CA ALA A 368 8.82 -8.73 -10.43
C ALA A 368 8.98 -7.82 -9.19
N THR A 369 8.13 -6.80 -9.06
CA THR A 369 8.09 -5.88 -7.93
C THR A 369 6.80 -6.07 -7.13
N LEU A 370 6.94 -6.27 -5.83
CA LEU A 370 5.83 -6.29 -4.87
C LEU A 370 5.90 -5.06 -3.98
N HIS A 371 4.83 -4.30 -3.88
CA HIS A 371 4.64 -3.30 -2.84
C HIS A 371 3.72 -3.85 -1.75
N VAL A 372 4.05 -3.61 -0.49
CA VAL A 372 3.22 -3.96 0.67
C VAL A 372 2.93 -2.66 1.41
N GLY A 373 1.65 -2.29 1.54
CA GLY A 373 1.26 -1.03 2.18
C GLY A 373 -0.23 -0.94 2.48
N ASP A 374 -0.63 0.06 3.26
CA ASP A 374 -2.04 0.30 3.61
C ASP A 374 -2.72 1.28 2.63
N GLN A 375 -3.87 0.88 2.12
CA GLN A 375 -4.68 1.66 1.18
C GLN A 375 -6.03 2.12 1.78
N PHE A 376 -6.26 1.93 3.08
CA PHE A 376 -7.49 2.36 3.76
C PHE A 376 -7.57 3.85 4.02
N LEU A 377 -6.44 4.55 4.12
CA LEU A 377 -6.43 6.00 4.29
C LEU A 377 -6.90 6.65 2.99
N SER A 378 -7.99 7.42 3.04
CA SER A 378 -8.58 8.10 1.88
C SER A 378 -7.63 9.12 1.24
N THR A 379 -6.66 9.62 2.02
CA THR A 379 -5.53 10.47 1.62
C THR A 379 -4.25 9.67 1.33
N GLY A 380 -4.31 8.33 1.35
CA GLY A 380 -3.14 7.45 1.35
C GLY A 380 -2.41 7.37 0.00
N ASN A 381 -1.08 7.30 0.09
CA ASN A 381 -0.16 7.32 -1.05
C ASN A 381 0.04 5.97 -1.73
N ASP A 382 -0.31 4.89 -1.05
CA ASP A 382 -0.01 3.52 -1.46
C ASP A 382 -0.91 3.03 -2.59
N LEU A 383 -2.13 3.56 -2.73
CA LEU A 383 -3.02 3.17 -3.82
C LEU A 383 -2.40 3.44 -5.20
N SER A 384 -1.66 4.54 -5.32
CA SER A 384 -1.02 4.94 -6.58
C SER A 384 0.02 3.91 -7.05
N THR A 385 0.65 3.18 -6.11
CA THR A 385 1.69 2.18 -6.41
C THR A 385 1.18 1.00 -7.25
N ARG A 386 -0.14 0.71 -7.20
CA ARG A 386 -0.78 -0.32 -8.04
C ARG A 386 -0.64 -0.06 -9.54
N THR A 387 -0.28 1.15 -9.93
CA THR A 387 -0.02 1.51 -11.34
C THR A 387 1.44 1.27 -11.75
N ALA A 388 2.33 0.94 -10.81
CA ALA A 388 3.74 0.64 -11.06
C ALA A 388 4.13 -0.81 -10.77
N CYS A 389 3.42 -1.52 -9.89
CA CYS A 389 3.78 -2.87 -9.51
C CYS A 389 2.60 -3.66 -8.92
N CYS A 390 2.82 -4.95 -8.64
CA CYS A 390 1.91 -5.72 -7.79
C CYS A 390 1.87 -5.10 -6.39
N THR A 391 0.71 -5.05 -5.75
CA THR A 391 0.54 -4.44 -4.43
C THR A 391 -0.35 -5.27 -3.51
N CYS A 392 0.21 -5.73 -2.39
CA CYS A 392 -0.58 -6.29 -1.29
C CYS A 392 -1.13 -5.16 -0.42
N TRP A 393 -2.44 -5.16 -0.19
CA TRP A 393 -3.10 -4.22 0.70
C TRP A 393 -3.21 -4.83 2.10
N ILE A 394 -2.40 -4.34 3.03
CA ILE A 394 -2.39 -4.77 4.44
C ILE A 394 -3.03 -3.71 5.34
N ILE A 395 -3.38 -4.06 6.57
CA ILE A 395 -3.95 -3.11 7.56
C ILE A 395 -3.16 -2.99 8.86
N ASN A 396 -2.13 -3.82 9.02
CA ASN A 396 -1.28 -3.87 10.20
C ASN A 396 -0.02 -4.72 9.92
N PRO A 397 1.00 -4.65 10.81
CA PRO A 397 2.22 -5.45 10.68
C PRO A 397 2.01 -6.97 10.71
N GLU A 398 0.98 -7.48 11.40
CA GLU A 398 0.68 -8.92 11.44
C GLU A 398 0.30 -9.47 10.05
N GLU A 399 -0.51 -8.73 9.27
CA GLU A 399 -0.81 -9.09 7.89
C GLU A 399 0.43 -9.02 6.98
N THR A 400 1.34 -8.08 7.22
CA THR A 400 2.64 -8.04 6.53
C THR A 400 3.44 -9.32 6.82
N GLN A 401 3.58 -9.70 8.09
CA GLN A 401 4.28 -10.92 8.50
C GLN A 401 3.67 -12.17 7.85
N ASN A 402 2.34 -12.28 7.84
CA ASN A 402 1.64 -13.42 7.22
C ASN A 402 1.93 -13.51 5.71
N ILE A 403 1.86 -12.39 4.99
CA ILE A 403 2.17 -12.34 3.55
C ILE A 403 3.61 -12.77 3.26
N LEU A 404 4.57 -12.36 4.10
CA LEU A 404 5.97 -12.74 3.94
C LEU A 404 6.25 -14.20 4.28
N ALA A 405 5.56 -14.75 5.28
CA ALA A 405 5.63 -16.18 5.60
C ALA A 405 5.08 -17.03 4.45
N GLU A 406 3.96 -16.63 3.85
CA GLU A 406 3.39 -17.27 2.67
C GLU A 406 4.35 -17.23 1.46
N LEU A 407 4.96 -16.06 1.23
CA LEU A 407 5.97 -15.89 0.20
C LEU A 407 7.20 -16.80 0.43
N GLU A 408 7.65 -16.95 1.68
CA GLU A 408 8.76 -17.85 2.02
C GLU A 408 8.39 -19.32 1.78
N GLU A 409 7.19 -19.75 2.21
CA GLU A 409 6.73 -21.12 1.99
C GLU A 409 6.62 -21.46 0.50
N ILE A 410 6.14 -20.53 -0.32
CA ILE A 410 6.00 -20.74 -1.78
C ILE A 410 7.35 -20.80 -2.47
N GLN A 411 8.34 -19.99 -2.05
CA GLN A 411 9.66 -19.97 -2.67
C GLN A 411 10.57 -21.12 -2.22
N THR A 412 10.24 -21.82 -1.14
CA THR A 412 11.03 -22.95 -0.61
C THR A 412 10.50 -24.32 -1.05
N LYS A 413 9.31 -24.36 -1.67
CA LYS A 413 8.75 -25.54 -2.35
C LYS A 413 9.11 -25.52 -3.82
#